data_AF-A0A9Q4ZLZ1-F1
#
_entry.id   AF-A0A9Q4ZLZ1-F1
#
_cell.length_a   1.000
_cell.length_b   1.000
_cell.length_c   1.000
_cell.angle_alpha   90.00
_cell.angle_beta   90.00
_cell.angle_gamma   90.00
#
_symmetry.space_group_name_H-M   'P 1'
#
loop_
_entity.id
_entity.type
_entity.pdbx_description
1 polymer ?
#
loop_
_entity_poly.entity_id
_entity_poly.type
_entity_poly.pdbx_seq_one_letter_code
_entity_poly.pdbx_strand_id
1 'polypeptide(L)'
;MWFGLAVIALAGAVVLLYVDRSRRDQTGRVRQIWAKAQGYTYNTADEHLPSQWHRAALAKQEYLGAVDVVRGVRRGEQFVLFDLEDTATIVAVHREVGSDVDIDLRLKSTPPPRDSDLNLLGAIGPRVVFATDLEIARRVCDQRMVAFTESVPPQLQMLWSEGEWTLGSLPIGSTGRDWDAAIEVVARLSGMLRVLPPAVEPPAMQPAAHDPGRPIAPEPVPE
;
A
#
# COMPACT_ATOMS: atom_id res chain seq x y z
N MET A 1 -16.48 47.66 9.06
CA MET A 1 -17.00 46.67 8.07
C MET A 1 -16.15 45.39 8.01
N TRP A 2 -14.82 45.46 7.96
CA TRP A 2 -13.95 44.26 7.89
C TRP A 2 -14.03 43.30 9.09
N PHE A 3 -14.16 43.83 10.32
CA PHE A 3 -14.26 42.98 11.53
C PHE A 3 -15.51 42.09 11.56
N GLY A 4 -16.65 42.55 11.04
CA GLY A 4 -17.87 41.73 10.98
C GLY A 4 -17.73 40.56 10.01
N LEU A 5 -17.07 40.80 8.87
CA LEU A 5 -16.79 39.77 7.86
C LEU A 5 -15.78 38.74 8.40
N ALA A 6 -14.77 39.20 9.15
CA ALA A 6 -13.82 38.32 9.83
C ALA A 6 -14.49 37.42 10.89
N VAL A 7 -15.43 37.95 11.68
CA VAL A 7 -16.18 37.15 12.67
C VAL A 7 -17.05 36.10 11.99
N ILE A 8 -17.72 36.43 10.88
CA ILE A 8 -18.52 35.47 10.11
C ILE A 8 -17.64 34.38 9.50
N ALA A 9 -16.50 34.75 8.93
CA ALA A 9 -15.54 33.79 8.37
C ALA A 9 -14.98 32.85 9.45
N LEU A 10 -14.61 33.39 10.62
CA LEU A 10 -14.14 32.60 11.76
C LEU A 10 -15.23 31.62 12.25
N ALA A 11 -16.46 32.10 12.43
CA ALA A 11 -17.59 31.26 12.84
C ALA A 11 -17.84 30.13 11.82
N GLY A 12 -17.80 30.45 10.53
CA GLY A 12 -17.91 29.47 9.46
C GLY A 12 -16.80 28.42 9.50
N ALA A 13 -15.54 28.83 9.70
CA ALA A 13 -14.41 27.92 9.83
C ALA A 13 -14.55 26.98 11.03
N VAL A 14 -14.96 27.50 12.19
CA VAL A 14 -15.18 26.70 13.41
C VAL A 14 -16.30 25.66 13.19
N VAL A 15 -17.40 26.05 12.55
CA VAL A 15 -18.50 25.12 12.22
C VAL A 15 -18.02 24.02 11.27
N LEU A 16 -17.27 24.37 10.23
CA LEU A 16 -16.71 23.38 9.30
C LEU A 16 -15.78 22.39 9.99
N LEU A 17 -14.87 22.87 10.85
CA LEU A 17 -13.97 22.01 11.62
C LEU A 17 -14.72 21.08 12.56
N TYR A 18 -15.79 21.56 13.19
CA TYR A 18 -16.62 20.72 14.06
C TYR A 18 -17.34 19.61 13.26
N VAL A 19 -17.92 19.96 12.11
CA VAL A 19 -18.58 18.97 11.24
C VAL A 19 -17.59 17.95 10.71
N ASP A 20 -16.40 18.39 10.30
CA ASP A 20 -15.32 17.52 9.82
C ASP A 20 -14.86 16.55 10.89
N ARG A 21 -14.57 17.04 12.10
CA ARG A 21 -14.18 16.22 13.24
C ARG A 21 -15.26 15.20 13.62
N SER A 22 -16.53 15.61 13.65
CA SER A 22 -17.64 14.72 13.95
C SER A 22 -17.80 13.60 12.92
N ARG A 23 -17.56 13.90 11.63
CA ARG A 23 -17.57 12.89 10.56
C ARG A 23 -16.43 11.89 10.73
N ARG A 24 -15.20 12.36 10.98
CA ARG A 24 -14.04 11.48 11.22
C ARG A 24 -14.23 10.59 12.45
N ASP A 25 -14.78 11.13 13.53
CA ASP A 25 -15.08 10.35 14.75
C ASP A 25 -16.13 9.26 14.48
N GLN A 26 -17.11 9.52 13.59
CA GLN A 26 -18.10 8.53 13.19
C GLN A 26 -17.50 7.42 12.32
N THR A 27 -16.70 7.77 11.31
CA THR A 27 -16.07 6.79 10.42
C THR A 27 -15.09 5.90 11.17
N GLY A 28 -14.24 6.48 12.02
CA GLY A 28 -13.31 5.74 12.86
C GLY A 28 -14.02 4.79 13.83
N ARG A 29 -15.14 5.23 14.43
CA ARG A 29 -15.96 4.37 15.30
C ARG A 29 -16.56 3.18 14.53
N VAL A 30 -17.09 3.40 13.33
CA VAL A 30 -17.62 2.31 12.48
C VAL A 30 -16.51 1.32 12.16
N ARG A 31 -15.31 1.80 11.81
CA ARG A 31 -14.15 0.95 11.54
C ARG A 31 -13.68 0.17 12.77
N GLN A 32 -13.65 0.81 13.93
CA GLN A 32 -13.30 0.16 15.19
C GLN A 32 -14.29 -0.96 15.56
N ILE A 33 -15.59 -0.72 15.39
CA ILE A 33 -16.63 -1.73 15.65
C ILE A 33 -16.49 -2.91 14.71
N TRP A 34 -16.31 -2.65 13.40
CA TRP A 34 -16.07 -3.68 12.41
C TRP A 34 -14.81 -4.50 12.72
N ALA A 35 -13.68 -3.83 13.02
CA ALA A 35 -12.42 -4.49 13.35
C ALA A 35 -12.57 -5.41 14.57
N LYS A 36 -13.21 -4.91 15.64
CA LYS A 36 -13.46 -5.69 16.85
C LYS A 36 -14.36 -6.89 16.59
N ALA A 37 -15.40 -6.75 15.76
CA ALA A 37 -16.31 -7.83 15.41
C ALA A 37 -15.61 -8.97 14.65
N GLN A 38 -14.56 -8.65 13.89
CA GLN A 38 -13.75 -9.61 13.15
C GLN A 38 -12.53 -10.14 13.94
N GLY A 39 -12.29 -9.63 15.15
CA GLY A 39 -11.09 -9.98 15.94
C GLY A 39 -9.80 -9.32 15.46
N TYR A 40 -9.90 -8.24 14.69
CA TYR A 40 -8.76 -7.44 14.25
C TYR A 40 -8.38 -6.38 15.28
N THR A 41 -7.14 -5.89 15.20
CA THR A 41 -6.63 -4.83 16.07
C THR A 41 -6.88 -3.47 15.43
N TYR A 42 -7.40 -2.52 16.20
CA TYR A 42 -7.65 -1.15 15.76
C TYR A 42 -6.74 -0.17 16.52
N ASN A 43 -6.06 0.70 15.79
CA ASN A 43 -5.28 1.83 16.30
C ASN A 43 -5.78 3.11 15.64
N THR A 44 -5.87 4.21 16.41
CA THR A 44 -6.37 5.48 15.89
C THR A 44 -5.48 6.08 14.80
N ALA A 45 -4.15 5.94 14.93
CA ALA A 45 -3.20 6.48 13.96
C ALA A 45 -1.86 5.73 13.99
N ASP A 46 -1.11 5.84 12.91
CA ASP A 46 0.27 5.38 12.74
C ASP A 46 1.00 6.30 11.74
N GLU A 47 1.87 7.17 12.22
CA GLU A 47 2.53 8.21 11.40
C GLU A 47 3.53 7.63 10.40
N HIS A 48 4.11 6.47 10.68
CA HIS A 48 5.18 5.87 9.87
C HIS A 48 4.68 4.77 8.94
N LEU A 49 3.41 4.38 9.04
CA LEU A 49 2.87 3.33 8.20
C LEU A 49 2.93 3.67 6.71
N PRO A 50 2.48 4.86 6.24
CA PRO A 50 2.51 5.17 4.81
C PRO A 50 3.93 5.21 4.21
N SER A 51 4.96 5.52 5.00
CA SER A 51 6.34 5.63 4.51
C SER A 51 6.98 4.30 4.11
N GLN A 52 6.29 3.18 4.31
CA GLN A 52 6.73 1.86 3.85
C GLN A 52 6.60 1.66 2.34
N TRP A 53 5.84 2.53 1.66
CA TRP A 53 5.56 2.41 0.24
C TRP A 53 5.66 3.75 -0.44
N HIS A 54 5.99 3.74 -1.73
CA HIS A 54 6.18 4.96 -2.51
C HIS A 54 5.45 4.96 -3.85
N ARG A 55 4.69 3.92 -4.20
CA ARG A 55 4.00 3.82 -5.49
C ARG A 55 2.52 4.19 -5.44
N ALA A 56 1.97 4.41 -6.63
CA ALA A 56 0.54 4.57 -6.87
C ALA A 56 -0.11 5.64 -5.96
N ALA A 57 -1.05 5.23 -5.10
CA ALA A 57 -1.74 6.14 -4.17
C ALA A 57 -0.80 6.82 -3.18
N LEU A 58 0.38 6.24 -2.93
CA LEU A 58 1.38 6.69 -1.96
C LEU A 58 2.56 7.45 -2.59
N ALA A 59 2.53 7.67 -3.90
CA ALA A 59 3.60 8.40 -4.60
C ALA A 59 3.71 9.89 -4.23
N LYS A 60 2.69 10.46 -3.58
CA LYS A 60 2.80 11.81 -3.01
C LYS A 60 3.25 11.71 -1.56
N GLN A 61 4.46 12.18 -1.26
CA GLN A 61 5.01 12.13 0.10
C GLN A 61 4.39 13.15 1.08
N GLU A 62 3.42 13.94 0.65
CA GLU A 62 2.75 14.95 1.50
C GLU A 62 1.70 14.35 2.46
N TYR A 63 1.47 13.03 2.44
CA TYR A 63 0.47 12.40 3.30
C TYR A 63 0.93 12.34 4.76
N LEU A 64 0.18 13.01 5.64
CA LEU A 64 0.40 13.06 7.07
C LEU A 64 -0.18 11.79 7.73
N GLY A 65 0.64 10.75 7.82
CA GLY A 65 0.33 9.54 8.59
C GLY A 65 -0.87 8.73 8.12
N ALA A 66 -1.06 7.57 8.74
CA ALA A 66 -2.23 6.72 8.58
C ALA A 66 -3.18 6.93 9.75
N VAL A 67 -4.49 6.99 9.49
CA VAL A 67 -5.54 7.05 10.51
C VAL A 67 -6.50 5.87 10.40
N ASP A 68 -7.23 5.59 11.48
CA ASP A 68 -8.19 4.50 11.58
C ASP A 68 -7.59 3.17 11.08
N VAL A 69 -6.43 2.82 11.66
CA VAL A 69 -5.57 1.72 11.24
C VAL A 69 -6.08 0.41 11.82
N VAL A 70 -6.32 -0.57 10.95
CA VAL A 70 -6.73 -1.92 11.31
C VAL A 70 -5.67 -2.91 10.85
N ARG A 71 -5.22 -3.77 11.76
CA ARG A 71 -4.28 -4.86 11.47
C ARG A 71 -4.93 -6.20 11.79
N GLY A 72 -4.74 -7.19 10.93
CA GLY A 72 -5.34 -8.51 11.12
C GLY A 72 -4.74 -9.59 10.25
N VAL A 73 -5.27 -10.80 10.42
CA VAL A 73 -4.95 -11.96 9.58
C VAL A 73 -6.25 -12.49 9.00
N ARG A 74 -6.31 -12.67 7.68
CA ARG A 74 -7.48 -13.23 7.00
C ARG A 74 -7.04 -14.33 6.04
N ARG A 75 -7.58 -15.54 6.23
CA ARG A 75 -7.22 -16.73 5.43
C ARG A 75 -5.70 -17.02 5.39
N GLY A 76 -4.99 -16.71 6.47
CA GLY A 76 -3.54 -16.91 6.59
C GLY A 76 -2.69 -15.70 6.17
N GLU A 77 -3.27 -14.72 5.49
CA GLU A 77 -2.54 -13.53 5.02
C GLU A 77 -2.64 -12.40 6.03
N GLN A 78 -1.50 -11.79 6.37
CA GLN A 78 -1.48 -10.58 7.20
C GLN A 78 -1.90 -9.38 6.36
N PHE A 79 -2.74 -8.52 6.91
CA PHE A 79 -3.15 -7.28 6.26
C PHE A 79 -3.14 -6.09 7.21
N VAL A 80 -3.01 -4.91 6.62
CA VAL A 80 -3.28 -3.63 7.25
C VAL A 80 -4.23 -2.81 6.37
N LEU A 81 -5.20 -2.16 7.00
CA LEU A 81 -6.19 -1.30 6.37
C LEU A 81 -6.17 0.04 7.08
N PHE A 82 -6.09 1.14 6.35
CA PHE A 82 -5.99 2.47 6.95
C PHE A 82 -6.50 3.55 6.00
N ASP A 83 -6.79 4.74 6.52
CA ASP A 83 -7.08 5.91 5.70
C ASP A 83 -5.84 6.81 5.61
N LEU A 84 -5.56 7.28 4.40
CA LEU A 84 -4.63 8.37 4.10
C LEU A 84 -5.39 9.68 4.27
N GLU A 85 -5.59 10.07 5.53
CA GLU A 85 -6.43 11.21 5.92
C GLU A 85 -7.75 11.22 5.14
N ASP A 86 -8.03 12.28 4.38
CA ASP A 86 -9.24 12.43 3.57
C ASP A 86 -9.02 12.07 2.08
N THR A 87 -7.92 11.39 1.74
CA THR A 87 -7.56 11.07 0.34
C THR A 87 -8.09 9.72 -0.13
N ALA A 88 -7.73 8.63 0.56
CA ALA A 88 -8.07 7.28 0.16
C ALA A 88 -8.03 6.30 1.34
N THR A 89 -8.79 5.22 1.26
CA THR A 89 -8.64 4.05 2.14
C THR A 89 -7.71 3.05 1.46
N ILE A 90 -6.64 2.64 2.13
CA ILE A 90 -5.65 1.69 1.64
C ILE A 90 -5.82 0.36 2.34
N VAL A 91 -5.70 -0.72 1.57
CA VAL A 91 -5.54 -2.08 2.08
C VAL A 91 -4.22 -2.61 1.58
N ALA A 92 -3.36 -3.10 2.47
CA ALA A 92 -2.10 -3.73 2.13
C ALA A 92 -2.05 -5.13 2.72
N VAL A 93 -1.71 -6.12 1.90
CA VAL A 93 -1.53 -7.53 2.27
C VAL A 93 -0.06 -7.88 2.12
N HIS A 94 0.50 -8.44 3.19
CA HIS A 94 1.90 -8.87 3.23
C HIS A 94 2.08 -10.13 2.37
N ARG A 95 3.24 -10.26 1.73
CA ARG A 95 3.65 -11.41 0.92
C ARG A 95 4.80 -12.10 1.61
N GLU A 96 4.81 -13.42 1.63
CA GLU A 96 5.95 -14.19 2.17
C GLU A 96 7.26 -13.92 1.41
N VAL A 97 7.16 -13.67 0.11
CA VAL A 97 8.30 -13.37 -0.77
C VAL A 97 8.02 -12.11 -1.57
N GLY A 98 8.87 -11.10 -1.35
CA GLY A 98 8.87 -9.85 -2.11
C GLY A 98 9.48 -10.00 -3.51
N SER A 99 9.29 -8.98 -4.34
CA SER A 99 9.77 -8.93 -5.72
C SER A 99 10.26 -7.52 -6.04
N ASP A 100 11.35 -7.41 -6.82
CA ASP A 100 11.82 -6.13 -7.38
C ASP A 100 11.01 -5.69 -8.61
N VAL A 101 10.14 -6.57 -9.10
CA VAL A 101 9.17 -6.26 -10.15
C VAL A 101 7.87 -5.79 -9.51
N ASP A 102 7.52 -4.56 -9.85
CA ASP A 102 6.31 -3.89 -9.37
C ASP A 102 5.28 -3.87 -10.49
N ILE A 103 4.04 -4.19 -10.13
CA ILE A 103 2.91 -4.21 -11.05
C ILE A 103 1.89 -3.19 -10.55
N ASP A 104 1.35 -2.36 -11.42
CA ASP A 104 0.29 -1.40 -11.11
C ASP A 104 -0.90 -1.62 -12.06
N LEU A 105 -2.08 -1.88 -11.49
CA LEU A 105 -3.36 -2.06 -12.18
C LEU A 105 -4.34 -0.96 -11.77
N ARG A 106 -4.65 -0.07 -12.71
CA ARG A 106 -5.57 1.07 -12.48
C ARG A 106 -6.78 0.96 -13.39
N LEU A 107 -7.91 1.55 -13.00
CA LEU A 107 -9.01 1.74 -13.94
C LEU A 107 -8.56 2.59 -15.13
N LYS A 108 -9.15 2.38 -16.31
CA LYS A 108 -8.88 3.20 -17.51
C LYS A 108 -9.15 4.70 -17.29
N SER A 109 -10.04 5.05 -16.36
CA SER A 109 -10.36 6.42 -15.98
C SER A 109 -9.35 7.04 -15.01
N THR A 110 -8.48 6.23 -14.40
CA THR A 110 -7.47 6.71 -13.46
C THR A 110 -6.25 7.19 -14.23
N PRO A 111 -5.68 8.36 -13.91
CA PRO A 111 -4.46 8.85 -14.56
C PRO A 111 -3.32 7.82 -14.50
N PRO A 112 -2.41 7.79 -15.47
CA PRO A 112 -1.24 6.90 -15.42
C PRO A 112 -0.35 7.18 -14.20
N PRO A 113 0.47 6.21 -13.77
CA PRO A 113 1.48 6.43 -12.73
C PRO A 113 2.41 7.60 -13.09
N ARG A 114 2.95 8.27 -12.06
CA ARG A 114 3.92 9.36 -12.26
C ARG A 114 5.35 8.86 -12.24
N ASP A 115 5.56 7.66 -11.70
CA ASP A 115 6.84 6.99 -11.60
C ASP A 115 7.39 6.70 -13.01
N SER A 116 8.59 7.20 -13.29
CA SER A 116 9.19 7.12 -14.61
C SER A 116 9.70 5.72 -14.97
N ASP A 117 9.86 4.84 -13.98
CA ASP A 117 10.26 3.45 -14.15
C ASP A 117 9.07 2.53 -14.49
N LEU A 118 7.83 2.99 -14.32
CA LEU A 118 6.62 2.23 -14.67
C LEU A 118 6.26 2.39 -16.15
N ASN A 119 6.35 1.29 -16.89
CA ASN A 119 6.06 1.24 -18.32
C ASN A 119 4.67 0.66 -18.59
N LEU A 120 3.97 1.21 -19.58
CA LEU A 120 2.65 0.72 -20.01
C LEU A 120 2.78 -0.66 -20.66
N LEU A 121 2.13 -1.67 -20.08
CA LEU A 121 1.99 -2.99 -20.69
C LEU A 121 0.80 -3.04 -21.66
N GLY A 122 -0.35 -2.52 -21.24
CA GLY A 122 -1.58 -2.54 -22.03
C GLY A 122 -2.84 -2.57 -21.17
N ALA A 123 -3.99 -2.73 -21.81
CA ALA A 123 -5.27 -2.86 -21.13
C ALA A 123 -5.67 -4.34 -20.95
N ILE A 124 -6.16 -4.67 -19.76
CA ILE A 124 -6.73 -5.98 -19.43
C ILE A 124 -8.10 -5.73 -18.80
N GLY A 125 -9.16 -6.07 -19.54
CA GLY A 125 -10.53 -5.80 -19.15
C GLY A 125 -10.79 -4.32 -18.87
N PRO A 126 -11.32 -3.95 -17.68
CA PRO A 126 -11.57 -2.55 -17.31
C PRO A 126 -10.31 -1.80 -16.83
N ARG A 127 -9.15 -2.47 -16.76
CA ARG A 127 -7.92 -1.92 -16.16
C ARG A 127 -6.79 -1.76 -17.17
N VAL A 128 -5.87 -0.88 -16.83
CA VAL A 128 -4.59 -0.67 -17.52
C VAL A 128 -3.49 -1.16 -16.59
N VAL A 129 -2.55 -1.92 -17.15
CA VAL A 129 -1.42 -2.49 -16.42
C VAL A 129 -0.14 -1.74 -16.76
N PHE A 130 0.59 -1.38 -15.73
CA PHE A 130 1.95 -0.84 -15.80
C PHE A 130 2.88 -1.75 -15.00
N ALA A 131 4.16 -1.79 -15.39
CA ALA A 131 5.16 -2.57 -14.69
C ALA A 131 6.56 -1.99 -14.83
N THR A 132 7.42 -2.27 -13.85
CA THR A 132 8.86 -1.95 -13.95
C THR A 132 9.58 -2.86 -14.96
N ASP A 133 9.13 -4.12 -15.10
CA ASP A 133 9.59 -5.07 -16.12
C ASP A 133 8.43 -5.60 -16.98
N LEU A 134 8.37 -5.20 -18.24
CA LEU A 134 7.32 -5.61 -19.17
C LEU A 134 7.42 -7.07 -19.62
N GLU A 135 8.62 -7.66 -19.65
CA GLU A 135 8.79 -9.04 -20.06
C GLU A 135 8.23 -9.98 -19.00
N ILE A 136 8.53 -9.71 -17.73
CA ILE A 136 8.01 -10.46 -16.60
C ILE A 136 6.51 -10.23 -16.47
N ALA A 137 6.05 -8.97 -16.55
CA ALA A 137 4.62 -8.65 -16.44
C ALA A 137 3.77 -9.36 -17.50
N ARG A 138 4.25 -9.51 -18.74
CA ARG A 138 3.55 -10.29 -19.79
C ARG A 138 3.30 -11.74 -19.41
N ARG A 139 4.23 -12.36 -18.67
CA ARG A 139 4.11 -13.75 -18.23
C ARG A 139 3.08 -13.92 -17.11
N VAL A 140 2.94 -12.90 -16.26
CA VAL A 140 1.97 -12.86 -15.15
C VAL A 140 0.56 -12.52 -15.64
N CYS A 141 0.45 -11.66 -16.66
CA CYS A 141 -0.81 -11.22 -17.24
C CYS A 141 -1.46 -12.28 -18.16
N ASP A 142 -1.72 -13.45 -17.59
CA ASP A 142 -2.38 -14.58 -18.26
C ASP A 142 -3.92 -14.46 -18.24
N GLN A 143 -4.61 -15.52 -18.69
CA GLN A 143 -6.08 -15.58 -18.68
C GLN A 143 -6.68 -15.48 -17.26
N ARG A 144 -5.95 -15.90 -16.22
CA ARG A 144 -6.40 -15.79 -14.82
C ARG A 144 -6.35 -14.34 -14.37
N MET A 145 -5.34 -13.58 -14.78
CA MET A 145 -5.28 -12.13 -14.56
C MET A 145 -6.41 -11.42 -15.30
N VAL A 146 -6.73 -11.82 -16.54
CA VAL A 146 -7.90 -11.28 -17.27
C VAL A 146 -9.18 -11.48 -16.45
N ALA A 147 -9.48 -12.73 -16.08
CA ALA A 147 -10.66 -13.05 -15.28
C ALA A 147 -10.65 -12.36 -13.90
N PHE A 148 -9.47 -12.14 -13.32
CA PHE A 148 -9.31 -11.33 -12.11
C PHE A 148 -9.78 -9.91 -12.34
N THR A 149 -9.20 -9.19 -13.31
CA THR A 149 -9.50 -7.78 -13.54
C THR A 149 -10.98 -7.51 -13.81
N GLU A 150 -11.67 -8.40 -14.52
CA GLU A 150 -13.12 -8.32 -14.77
C GLU A 150 -13.97 -8.50 -13.49
N SER A 151 -13.48 -9.28 -12.53
CA SER A 151 -14.17 -9.54 -11.27
C SER A 151 -13.89 -8.50 -10.17
N VAL A 152 -12.89 -7.64 -10.36
CA VAL A 152 -12.54 -6.63 -9.35
C VAL A 152 -13.62 -5.54 -9.30
N PRO A 153 -14.18 -5.22 -8.12
CA PRO A 153 -15.12 -4.12 -7.98
C PRO A 153 -14.55 -2.77 -8.46
N PRO A 154 -15.35 -1.92 -9.12
CA PRO A 154 -14.89 -0.63 -9.61
C PRO A 154 -14.51 0.36 -8.50
N GLN A 155 -14.93 0.12 -7.26
CA GLN A 155 -14.53 0.93 -6.10
C GLN A 155 -13.04 0.80 -5.80
N LEU A 156 -12.39 -0.32 -6.16
CA LEU A 156 -10.94 -0.47 -6.05
C LEU A 156 -10.26 0.25 -7.21
N GLN A 157 -9.92 1.52 -7.04
CA GLN A 157 -9.44 2.35 -8.15
C GLN A 157 -8.05 1.93 -8.62
N MET A 158 -7.18 1.55 -7.68
CA MET A 158 -5.82 1.10 -7.93
C MET A 158 -5.55 -0.19 -7.18
N LEU A 159 -4.75 -1.05 -7.79
CA LEU A 159 -4.20 -2.27 -7.21
C LEU A 159 -2.74 -2.33 -7.62
N TRP A 160 -1.80 -2.53 -6.70
CA TRP A 160 -0.39 -2.61 -7.07
C TRP A 160 0.39 -3.54 -6.17
N SER A 161 1.59 -3.90 -6.58
CA SER A 161 2.57 -4.57 -5.73
C SER A 161 3.84 -3.74 -5.63
N GLU A 162 4.44 -3.76 -4.45
CA GLU A 162 5.71 -3.12 -4.16
C GLU A 162 6.44 -3.95 -3.11
N GLY A 163 7.62 -4.47 -3.46
CA GLY A 163 8.41 -5.32 -2.57
C GLY A 163 7.60 -6.49 -2.00
N GLU A 164 7.52 -6.57 -0.67
CA GLU A 164 6.80 -7.61 0.09
C GLU A 164 5.30 -7.33 0.27
N TRP A 165 4.73 -6.37 -0.45
CA TRP A 165 3.34 -5.97 -0.27
C TRP A 165 2.55 -6.01 -1.57
N THR A 166 1.27 -6.35 -1.45
CA THR A 166 0.25 -6.08 -2.47
C THR A 166 -0.77 -5.15 -1.85
N LEU A 167 -1.15 -4.10 -2.57
CA LEU A 167 -1.99 -3.03 -2.06
C LEU A 167 -3.18 -2.77 -2.99
N GLY A 168 -4.22 -2.17 -2.41
CA GLY A 168 -5.38 -1.67 -3.12
C GLY A 168 -5.88 -0.38 -2.50
N SER A 169 -6.41 0.51 -3.35
CA SER A 169 -7.02 1.77 -2.92
C SER A 169 -8.52 1.79 -3.13
N LEU A 170 -9.23 2.30 -2.14
CA LEU A 170 -10.65 2.55 -2.10
C LEU A 170 -10.90 4.05 -1.87
N PRO A 171 -12.07 4.59 -2.26
CA PRO A 171 -12.46 5.94 -1.86
C PRO A 171 -12.68 6.03 -0.34
N ILE A 172 -12.44 7.21 0.23
CA ILE A 172 -12.83 7.51 1.61
C ILE A 172 -14.34 7.32 1.79
N GLY A 173 -14.74 6.91 2.99
CA GLY A 173 -16.15 6.60 3.31
C GLY A 173 -16.60 5.23 2.82
N SER A 174 -15.68 4.38 2.36
CA SER A 174 -15.94 2.97 2.10
C SER A 174 -16.48 2.25 3.33
N THR A 175 -17.31 1.23 3.11
CA THR A 175 -18.02 0.50 4.18
C THR A 175 -17.28 -0.77 4.58
N GLY A 176 -17.72 -1.39 5.69
CA GLY A 176 -17.23 -2.71 6.11
C GLY A 176 -17.28 -3.78 5.01
N ARG A 177 -18.31 -3.75 4.16
CA ARG A 177 -18.43 -4.67 3.02
C ARG A 177 -17.35 -4.40 1.96
N ASP A 178 -17.07 -3.12 1.70
CA ASP A 178 -16.04 -2.72 0.73
C ASP A 178 -14.64 -3.09 1.24
N TRP A 179 -14.40 -2.93 2.55
CA TRP A 179 -13.16 -3.36 3.20
C TRP A 179 -12.96 -4.88 3.11
N ASP A 180 -14.00 -5.65 3.42
CA ASP A 180 -13.97 -7.11 3.31
C ASP A 180 -13.66 -7.56 1.88
N ALA A 181 -14.34 -6.97 0.90
CA ALA A 181 -14.11 -7.27 -0.52
C ALA A 181 -12.70 -6.87 -0.95
N ALA A 182 -12.20 -5.71 -0.51
CA ALA A 182 -10.87 -5.24 -0.85
C ALA A 182 -9.77 -6.14 -0.29
N ILE A 183 -9.86 -6.57 0.97
CA ILE A 183 -8.90 -7.51 1.56
C ILE A 183 -8.86 -8.81 0.75
N GLU A 184 -10.01 -9.35 0.35
CA GLU A 184 -10.06 -10.56 -0.48
C GLU A 184 -9.48 -10.37 -1.89
N VAL A 185 -9.77 -9.23 -2.53
CA VAL A 185 -9.23 -8.91 -3.86
C VAL A 185 -7.71 -8.72 -3.82
N VAL A 186 -7.21 -7.96 -2.85
CA VAL A 186 -5.78 -7.68 -2.69
C VAL A 186 -5.02 -8.97 -2.36
N ALA A 187 -5.56 -9.83 -1.47
CA ALA A 187 -4.99 -11.14 -1.20
C ALA A 187 -5.00 -12.06 -2.42
N ARG A 188 -6.07 -12.04 -3.24
CA ARG A 188 -6.13 -12.81 -4.49
C ARG A 188 -5.10 -12.33 -5.51
N LEU A 189 -4.90 -11.01 -5.64
CA LEU A 189 -3.84 -10.45 -6.47
C LEU A 189 -2.47 -10.89 -5.97
N SER A 190 -2.21 -10.77 -4.67
CA SER A 190 -0.97 -11.25 -4.02
C SER A 190 -0.66 -12.70 -4.41
N GLY A 191 -1.66 -13.59 -4.30
CA GLY A 191 -1.53 -14.99 -4.70
C GLY A 191 -1.29 -15.23 -6.20
N MET A 192 -1.73 -14.33 -7.08
CA MET A 192 -1.38 -14.37 -8.52
C MET A 192 0.04 -13.89 -8.78
N LEU A 193 0.51 -12.91 -8.01
CA LEU A 193 1.84 -12.31 -8.14
C LEU A 193 2.95 -13.13 -7.49
N ARG A 194 2.64 -14.24 -6.82
CA ARG A 194 3.64 -15.19 -6.26
C ARG A 194 4.62 -15.77 -7.29
N VAL A 195 4.32 -15.64 -8.59
CA VAL A 195 5.18 -16.14 -9.68
C VAL A 195 6.22 -15.12 -10.14
N LEU A 196 6.19 -13.91 -9.56
CA LEU A 196 7.24 -12.91 -9.77
C LEU A 196 8.58 -13.42 -9.24
N PRO A 197 9.71 -13.00 -9.83
CA PRO A 197 11.01 -13.36 -9.29
C PRO A 197 11.14 -12.83 -7.85
N PRO A 198 11.79 -13.58 -6.96
CA PRO A 198 12.10 -13.07 -5.63
C PRO A 198 13.01 -11.84 -5.76
N ALA A 199 12.86 -10.90 -4.83
CA ALA A 199 13.79 -9.77 -4.72
C ALA A 199 15.23 -10.28 -4.60
N VAL A 200 16.15 -9.65 -5.34
CA VAL A 200 17.57 -9.99 -5.25
C VAL A 200 18.10 -9.34 -3.99
N GLU A 201 18.44 -10.14 -2.98
CA GLU A 201 19.18 -9.60 -1.84
C GLU A 201 20.46 -8.94 -2.38
N PRO A 202 20.71 -7.64 -2.09
CA PRO A 202 22.00 -7.06 -2.42
C PRO A 202 23.05 -7.94 -1.78
N PRO A 203 24.10 -8.37 -2.52
CA PRO A 203 25.07 -9.30 -1.98
C PRO A 203 25.57 -8.71 -0.66
N ALA A 204 25.28 -9.40 0.44
CA ALA A 204 25.84 -9.06 1.73
C ALA A 204 27.32 -8.84 1.47
N MET A 205 27.83 -7.65 1.81
CA MET A 205 29.25 -7.33 1.71
C MET A 205 29.97 -8.35 2.58
N GLN A 206 30.31 -9.51 2.02
CA GLN A 206 31.07 -10.53 2.70
C GLN A 206 32.37 -9.82 3.06
N PRO A 207 32.74 -9.74 4.35
CA PRO A 207 34.05 -9.24 4.73
C PRO A 207 35.04 -9.99 3.86
N ALA A 208 35.84 -9.24 3.08
CA ALA A 208 36.75 -9.77 2.08
C ALA A 208 37.37 -11.07 2.61
N ALA A 209 37.05 -12.18 1.96
CA ALA A 209 37.50 -13.50 2.33
C ALA A 209 38.98 -13.40 2.72
N HIS A 210 39.28 -13.80 3.95
CA HIS A 210 40.63 -13.85 4.48
C HIS A 210 41.55 -14.48 3.43
N ASP A 211 42.44 -13.66 2.86
CA ASP A 211 43.52 -14.12 2.01
C ASP A 211 44.39 -15.09 2.85
N PRO A 212 44.39 -16.41 2.55
CA PRO A 212 45.16 -17.39 3.31
C PRO A 212 46.67 -17.16 3.23
N GLY A 213 47.12 -16.28 2.33
CA GLY A 213 48.53 -15.95 2.11
C GLY A 213 49.07 -14.83 2.98
N ARG A 214 48.27 -14.15 3.82
CA ARG A 214 48.77 -13.04 4.64
C ARG A 214 49.62 -13.57 5.81
N PRO A 215 50.94 -13.28 5.87
CA PRO A 215 51.78 -13.73 6.97
C PRO A 215 51.35 -13.05 8.28
N ILE A 216 51.12 -13.85 9.31
CA ILE A 216 50.91 -13.36 10.68
C ILE A 216 52.30 -12.93 11.20
N ALA A 217 52.43 -11.67 11.63
CA ALA A 217 53.66 -11.21 12.26
C ALA A 217 53.83 -11.96 13.59
N PRO A 218 55.02 -12.55 13.87
CA PRO A 218 55.24 -13.26 15.12
C PRO A 218 55.18 -12.30 16.32
N GLU A 219 54.46 -12.72 17.35
CA GLU A 219 54.33 -12.00 18.62
C GLU A 219 55.70 -11.90 19.33
N PRO A 220 56.08 -10.74 19.88
CA PRO A 220 57.33 -10.61 20.63
C PRO A 220 57.22 -11.34 21.97
N VAL A 221 58.17 -12.25 22.21
CA VAL A 221 58.31 -12.99 23.47
C VAL A 221 58.78 -12.02 24.57
N PRO A 222 58.07 -11.91 25.71
CA PRO A 222 58.56 -11.12 26.84
C PRO A 222 59.63 -11.89 27.64
N GLU A 223 60.71 -11.19 28.01
CA GLU A 223 61.72 -11.63 29.01
C GLU A 223 61.19 -11.57 30.45
#